data_AF-A0A482EB51-F1
#
_entry.id   AF-A0A482EB51-F1
#
_cell.length_a   1.000
_cell.length_b   1.000
_cell.length_c   1.000
_cell.angle_alpha   90.00
_cell.angle_beta   90.00
_cell.angle_gamma   90.00
#
_symmetry.space_group_name_H-M   'P 1'
#
loop_
_entity.id
_entity.type
_entity.pdbx_description
1 polymer ?
#
loop_
_entity_poly.entity_id
_entity_poly.type
_entity_poly.pdbx_seq_one_letter_code
_entity_poly.pdbx_strand_id
1 'polypeptide(L)'
;AELFGKLLLREQPSNFGDYLKLLIPSYISEPSNYWCMVINQKIYCKIIMDYRESKSGFIKPVKEQRIDGGLHKIFISVYNAYSKEFRNKLSNNKTPFISNNMLIGFIGYKTQEFGLASFYRKRNFSSLSTGYSNSNNINQLSLKNTSDISYNSSLADWWLTGFTDAEGCFRVSILKNKEYKTGWLVRPSFQICLHSKDKAILELIQLNLGIGKIYTAGLTAVSFEVYGIKELEVIIAHFDKYPLISQKRSDYELFKLAMGYMRGSHLTMEGLKKLISIKASMNKGLNYQLKEAFPDVIPIARPLIQDLSISDPQWVAGFTSGEGCFMVRVRKSSTTSISLYELVFQITQHTRDTQLLLNIKNYFNCGRYRERTGGLAGDFIVSKLPDLIKKIIPFYEKYPVIGVKAKDFEDFKKVAWLVQNKEHLKTSASLMEIQKIQSGMNRGRKT
;
A
#
# COMPACT_ATOMS: atom_id res chain seq x y z
N ALA A 1 55.94 11.60 -19.76
CA ALA A 1 55.60 12.90 -20.36
C ALA A 1 54.09 12.90 -20.59
N GLU A 2 53.31 13.45 -19.66
CA GLU A 2 52.89 14.88 -19.63
C GLU A 2 52.04 15.23 -20.87
N LEU A 3 50.93 15.96 -20.81
CA LEU A 3 50.06 16.49 -19.76
C LEU A 3 48.83 17.05 -20.54
N PHE A 4 47.63 16.94 -19.96
CA PHE A 4 46.43 17.81 -20.09
C PHE A 4 46.20 18.75 -21.31
N GLY A 5 44.93 18.83 -21.75
CA GLY A 5 44.40 20.10 -22.28
C GLY A 5 43.06 20.10 -23.04
N LYS A 6 41.96 20.28 -22.29
CA LYS A 6 40.64 20.88 -22.61
C LYS A 6 40.28 21.26 -24.08
N LEU A 7 39.03 20.96 -24.45
CA LEU A 7 38.18 21.86 -25.24
C LEU A 7 36.70 21.77 -24.81
N LEU A 8 36.16 22.91 -24.39
CA LEU A 8 34.73 23.25 -24.33
C LEU A 8 34.32 23.74 -25.72
N LEU A 9 33.10 23.43 -26.20
CA LEU A 9 32.13 24.42 -26.70
C LEU A 9 30.83 23.73 -27.19
N ARG A 10 29.73 24.47 -27.00
CA ARG A 10 28.33 24.23 -27.39
C ARG A 10 28.14 24.16 -28.91
N GLU A 11 27.13 23.41 -29.36
CA GLU A 11 26.23 23.81 -30.44
C GLU A 11 24.77 23.37 -30.17
N GLN A 12 23.84 24.18 -30.67
CA GLN A 12 22.37 24.05 -30.59
C GLN A 12 21.81 23.59 -31.98
N PRO A 13 20.48 23.38 -32.15
CA PRO A 13 19.88 22.26 -32.90
C PRO A 13 19.37 22.58 -34.33
N SER A 14 19.02 21.55 -35.12
CA SER A 14 17.83 21.54 -36.02
C SER A 14 17.62 20.21 -36.77
N ASN A 15 16.41 19.64 -36.60
CA ASN A 15 15.49 18.87 -37.47
C ASN A 15 15.89 18.10 -38.76
N PHE A 16 14.96 17.17 -39.09
CA PHE A 16 14.78 16.34 -40.31
C PHE A 16 15.66 15.09 -40.43
N GLY A 17 15.17 13.89 -40.74
CA GLY A 17 13.82 13.44 -41.07
C GLY A 17 13.78 11.90 -41.20
N ASP A 18 12.58 11.43 -41.49
CA ASP A 18 12.23 10.16 -42.13
C ASP A 18 12.04 8.86 -41.31
N TYR A 19 10.74 8.57 -41.22
CA TYR A 19 10.06 7.31 -40.97
C TYR A 19 10.65 6.05 -41.63
N LEU A 20 10.67 4.98 -40.83
CA LEU A 20 10.42 3.56 -41.16
C LEU A 20 11.36 2.83 -42.13
N LYS A 21 12.20 1.95 -41.56
CA LYS A 21 12.54 0.58 -42.05
C LYS A 21 13.09 -0.23 -40.84
N LEU A 22 12.27 -1.11 -40.27
CA LEU A 22 12.32 -2.57 -40.47
C LEU A 22 13.59 -3.26 -39.94
N LEU A 23 13.41 -3.93 -38.78
CA LEU A 23 13.95 -5.24 -38.38
C LEU A 23 15.09 -5.83 -39.22
N ILE A 24 16.32 -5.83 -38.66
CA ILE A 24 17.29 -6.94 -38.79
C ILE A 24 18.02 -7.10 -37.44
N PRO A 25 18.04 -8.30 -36.83
CA PRO A 25 18.85 -8.60 -35.66
C PRO A 25 20.25 -9.06 -36.08
N SER A 26 21.29 -8.32 -35.72
CA SER A 26 22.66 -8.81 -35.72
C SER A 26 23.15 -9.02 -34.28
N TYR A 27 23.11 -10.27 -33.84
CA TYR A 27 24.07 -10.74 -32.85
C TYR A 27 25.45 -10.75 -33.51
N ILE A 28 26.50 -10.36 -32.78
CA ILE A 28 27.79 -11.07 -32.64
C ILE A 28 28.67 -10.25 -31.68
N SER A 29 28.98 -10.86 -30.54
CA SER A 29 30.35 -10.89 -30.00
C SER A 29 30.49 -12.18 -29.19
N GLU A 30 31.06 -13.21 -29.82
CA GLU A 30 31.69 -14.37 -29.17
C GLU A 30 33.14 -14.02 -28.75
N PRO A 31 33.88 -14.86 -27.97
CA PRO A 31 33.50 -16.13 -27.33
C PRO A 31 33.90 -16.24 -25.84
N SER A 32 33.04 -16.85 -25.04
CA SER A 32 33.51 -17.70 -23.94
C SER A 32 32.71 -19.00 -23.98
N ASN A 33 33.43 -20.11 -24.16
CA ASN A 33 32.98 -21.43 -24.61
C ASN A 33 32.00 -22.17 -23.70
N TYR A 34 30.76 -21.73 -23.53
CA TYR A 34 29.71 -22.57 -22.93
C TYR A 34 28.32 -22.27 -23.53
N TRP A 35 27.80 -23.18 -24.35
CA TRP A 35 26.39 -23.19 -24.74
C TRP A 35 25.53 -23.54 -23.52
N CYS A 36 24.87 -22.54 -22.92
CA CYS A 36 23.84 -22.76 -21.91
C CYS A 36 22.46 -22.60 -22.56
N MET A 37 21.58 -23.57 -22.32
CA MET A 37 20.20 -23.52 -22.79
C MET A 37 19.34 -22.95 -21.66
N VAL A 38 18.72 -21.79 -21.86
CA VAL A 38 17.77 -21.19 -20.92
C VAL A 38 16.44 -21.93 -21.05
N ILE A 39 16.11 -22.77 -20.07
CA ILE A 39 14.95 -23.68 -20.16
C ILE A 39 13.70 -23.12 -19.47
N ASN A 40 13.83 -22.07 -18.65
CA ASN A 40 12.70 -21.48 -17.94
C ASN A 40 12.98 -20.02 -17.57
N GLN A 41 12.16 -19.10 -18.07
CA GLN A 41 12.13 -17.71 -17.65
C GLN A 41 10.89 -17.49 -16.78
N LYS A 42 11.05 -17.51 -15.45
CA LYS A 42 9.97 -17.12 -14.54
C LYS A 42 10.05 -15.63 -14.27
N ILE A 43 9.10 -14.89 -14.84
CA ILE A 43 8.89 -13.47 -14.51
C ILE A 43 8.07 -13.40 -13.22
N TYR A 44 8.70 -12.98 -12.12
CA TYR A 44 8.00 -12.68 -10.89
C TYR A 44 7.64 -11.19 -10.84
N CYS A 45 6.35 -10.86 -10.88
CA CYS A 45 5.88 -9.53 -10.49
C CYS A 45 5.71 -9.50 -8.96
N LYS A 46 6.65 -8.86 -8.27
CA LYS A 46 6.59 -8.71 -6.81
C LYS A 46 5.95 -7.37 -6.45
N ILE A 47 4.65 -7.37 -6.12
CA ILE A 47 4.06 -6.27 -5.33
C ILE A 47 4.46 -6.55 -3.88
N ILE A 48 5.46 -5.82 -3.38
CA ILE A 48 5.83 -5.80 -1.96
C ILE A 48 5.25 -4.52 -1.37
N MET A 49 4.31 -4.67 -0.45
CA MET A 49 3.96 -3.60 0.48
C MET A 49 4.89 -3.71 1.69
N ASP A 50 5.56 -2.62 2.05
CA ASP A 50 6.33 -2.56 3.28
C ASP A 50 5.43 -2.67 4.52
N TYR A 51 6.01 -3.13 5.64
CA TYR A 51 5.32 -3.34 6.90
C TYR A 51 4.56 -2.09 7.39
N ARG A 52 3.32 -2.30 7.83
CA ARG A 52 2.36 -1.30 8.30
C ARG A 52 2.64 -0.74 9.71
N GLU A 53 3.83 -0.19 9.92
CA GLU A 53 4.10 0.75 11.02
C GLU A 53 5.08 1.83 10.60
N SER A 54 4.91 3.00 11.23
CA SER A 54 5.74 4.20 11.15
C SER A 54 6.43 4.42 9.80
N LYS A 55 5.94 5.44 9.10
CA LYS A 55 6.59 6.07 7.94
C LYS A 55 8.02 6.60 8.25
N SER A 56 8.63 6.34 9.41
CA SER A 56 9.92 6.87 9.92
C SER A 56 11.20 6.23 9.34
N GLY A 57 11.13 5.47 8.25
CA GLY A 57 12.34 5.06 7.53
C GLY A 57 12.91 6.24 6.74
N PHE A 58 14.23 6.35 6.61
CA PHE A 58 14.95 7.32 5.75
C PHE A 58 14.65 7.20 4.24
N ILE A 59 13.62 6.45 3.86
CA ILE A 59 13.19 6.20 2.49
C ILE A 59 11.81 6.84 2.35
N LYS A 60 11.67 7.70 1.33
CA LYS A 60 10.48 8.51 1.00
C LYS A 60 9.18 7.74 1.33
N PRO A 61 8.33 8.26 2.24
CA PRO A 61 7.05 7.60 2.54
C PRO A 61 6.16 7.64 1.29
N VAL A 62 5.83 6.46 0.77
CA VAL A 62 4.95 6.29 -0.39
C VAL A 62 3.50 6.24 0.09
N LYS A 63 2.71 7.21 -0.39
CA LYS A 63 1.25 7.45 -0.27
C LYS A 63 0.85 8.33 0.92
N GLU A 64 0.19 9.47 0.75
CA GLU A 64 -0.50 10.09 -0.39
C GLU A 64 0.34 11.22 -1.01
N GLN A 65 1.06 10.90 -2.08
CA GLN A 65 1.73 11.89 -2.92
C GLN A 65 1.04 11.89 -4.27
N ARG A 66 1.03 13.03 -4.96
CA ARG A 66 0.81 13.12 -6.42
C ARG A 66 1.95 12.43 -7.21
N ILE A 67 2.36 11.22 -6.79
CA ILE A 67 3.34 10.35 -7.44
C ILE A 67 2.62 9.05 -7.74
N ASP A 68 2.44 8.74 -9.02
CA ASP A 68 1.74 7.62 -9.67
C ASP A 68 1.25 6.45 -8.82
N GLY A 69 0.24 5.73 -9.32
CA GLY A 69 0.22 4.28 -9.12
C GLY A 69 1.43 3.64 -9.81
N GLY A 70 2.64 4.14 -9.52
CA GLY A 70 3.89 3.66 -10.03
C GLY A 70 4.15 2.36 -9.32
N LEU A 71 3.71 1.28 -9.96
CA LEU A 71 4.32 0.00 -9.76
C LEU A 71 5.84 0.19 -9.83
N HIS A 72 6.56 -0.02 -8.73
CA HIS A 72 7.91 -0.55 -8.89
C HIS A 72 7.75 -2.00 -9.32
N LYS A 73 7.64 -2.23 -10.63
CA LYS A 73 7.94 -3.56 -11.19
C LYS A 73 9.46 -3.74 -11.09
N ILE A 74 9.94 -4.29 -9.98
CA ILE A 74 11.27 -4.88 -9.97
C ILE A 74 11.12 -6.21 -10.73
N PHE A 75 11.57 -6.24 -11.97
CA PHE A 75 11.74 -7.50 -12.70
C PHE A 75 13.00 -8.17 -12.17
N ILE A 76 12.83 -9.25 -11.41
CA ILE A 76 13.93 -10.16 -11.08
C ILE A 76 13.92 -11.26 -12.13
N SER A 77 14.86 -11.19 -13.06
CA SER A 77 15.14 -12.30 -13.98
C SER A 77 16.02 -13.30 -13.23
N VAL A 78 15.46 -14.43 -12.81
CA VAL A 78 16.27 -15.56 -12.31
C VAL A 78 16.55 -16.47 -13.50
N TYR A 79 17.81 -16.55 -13.92
CA TYR A 79 18.24 -17.48 -14.96
C TYR A 79 18.69 -18.78 -14.29
N ASN A 80 18.00 -19.87 -14.55
CA ASN A 80 18.55 -21.21 -14.30
C ASN A 80 19.33 -21.63 -15.54
N ALA A 81 20.65 -21.53 -15.49
CA ALA A 81 21.53 -22.06 -16.53
C ALA A 81 21.93 -23.50 -16.18
N TYR A 82 21.71 -24.43 -17.10
CA TYR A 82 22.31 -25.76 -17.05
C TYR A 82 23.36 -25.84 -18.16
N SER A 83 24.62 -26.14 -17.80
CA SER A 83 25.64 -26.49 -18.80
C SER A 83 25.74 -28.00 -18.94
N LYS A 84 25.82 -28.47 -20.18
CA LYS A 84 25.85 -29.91 -20.52
C LYS A 84 27.15 -30.58 -20.07
N GLU A 85 28.23 -29.83 -19.87
CA GLU A 85 29.55 -30.35 -19.47
C GLU A 85 29.71 -30.59 -17.96
N PHE A 86 28.83 -30.05 -17.10
CA PHE A 86 28.96 -30.29 -15.65
C PHE A 86 28.58 -31.73 -15.25
N ARG A 87 27.75 -32.42 -16.05
CA ARG A 87 27.45 -33.86 -15.84
C ARG A 87 28.61 -34.78 -16.22
N ASN A 88 29.38 -34.44 -17.26
CA ASN A 88 30.43 -35.32 -17.78
C ASN A 88 31.76 -35.20 -17.01
N LYS A 89 31.95 -34.14 -16.20
CA LYS A 89 33.09 -34.03 -15.26
C LYS A 89 32.85 -34.70 -13.90
N LEU A 90 31.62 -35.15 -13.62
CA LEU A 90 31.27 -35.90 -12.40
C LEU A 90 31.19 -37.41 -12.61
N SER A 91 31.23 -37.90 -13.86
CA SER A 91 31.18 -39.34 -14.18
C SER A 91 32.55 -40.02 -14.26
N ASN A 92 33.65 -39.27 -14.27
CA ASN A 92 35.02 -39.81 -14.28
C ASN A 92 35.85 -39.18 -13.17
N ASN A 93 35.58 -39.56 -11.92
CA ASN A 93 36.60 -39.82 -10.89
C ASN A 93 35.91 -40.31 -9.61
N LYS A 94 36.39 -41.46 -9.12
CA LYS A 94 35.97 -42.06 -7.85
C LYS A 94 36.33 -41.12 -6.69
N THR A 95 35.35 -40.62 -5.95
CA THR A 95 35.30 -40.53 -4.46
C THR A 95 34.07 -39.72 -3.98
N PRO A 96 33.54 -39.97 -2.77
CA PRO A 96 32.16 -39.68 -2.41
C PRO A 96 31.98 -38.42 -1.53
N PHE A 97 30.76 -37.88 -1.53
CA PHE A 97 30.20 -36.85 -0.63
C PHE A 97 30.78 -35.43 -0.65
N ILE A 98 30.14 -34.51 -1.40
CA ILE A 98 29.82 -33.15 -0.93
C ILE A 98 28.50 -32.70 -1.59
N SER A 99 27.42 -32.61 -0.82
CA SER A 99 26.22 -31.86 -1.16
C SER A 99 26.40 -30.41 -0.70
N ASN A 100 26.57 -29.47 -1.64
CA ASN A 100 26.26 -28.05 -1.43
C ASN A 100 26.21 -27.32 -2.78
N ASN A 101 25.01 -26.94 -3.21
CA ASN A 101 24.78 -26.08 -4.37
C ASN A 101 25.25 -24.66 -4.03
N MET A 102 26.41 -24.25 -4.55
CA MET A 102 26.85 -22.86 -4.58
C MET A 102 26.16 -22.15 -5.76
N LEU A 103 25.22 -21.25 -5.46
CA LEU A 103 24.54 -20.43 -6.47
C LEU A 103 25.32 -19.11 -6.64
N ILE A 104 25.92 -18.89 -7.81
CA ILE A 104 26.50 -17.60 -8.17
C ILE A 104 25.46 -16.84 -9.00
N GLY A 105 24.85 -15.81 -8.42
CA GLY A 105 23.89 -14.94 -9.11
C GLY A 105 24.53 -13.64 -9.56
N PHE A 106 24.46 -13.33 -10.85
CA PHE A 106 24.73 -11.99 -11.38
C PHE A 106 23.43 -11.18 -11.46
N ILE A 107 23.43 -9.95 -10.92
CA ILE A 107 22.31 -9.02 -11.01
C ILE A 107 22.67 -7.95 -12.05
N GLY A 108 22.03 -8.00 -13.22
CA GLY A 108 22.09 -6.95 -14.23
C GLY A 108 20.77 -6.18 -14.29
N TYR A 109 20.82 -4.84 -14.26
CA TYR A 109 19.66 -3.97 -14.42
C TYR A 109 19.51 -3.56 -15.88
N LYS A 110 18.32 -3.71 -16.48
CA LYS A 110 18.00 -3.12 -17.78
C LYS A 110 16.60 -2.52 -17.75
N THR A 111 16.48 -1.24 -18.12
CA THR A 111 15.21 -0.55 -18.32
C THR A 111 14.90 -0.50 -19.81
N GLN A 112 13.76 -1.05 -20.23
CA GLN A 112 13.25 -0.85 -21.59
C GLN A 112 11.71 -0.95 -21.60
N GLU A 113 11.05 0.04 -22.20
CA GLU A 113 9.61 0.05 -22.48
C GLU A 113 9.33 -0.63 -23.83
N PHE A 114 8.32 -1.49 -23.90
CA PHE A 114 7.71 -1.90 -25.17
C PHE A 114 6.20 -2.15 -25.03
N GLY A 115 5.48 -1.72 -26.08
CA GLY A 115 4.04 -1.84 -26.26
C GLY A 115 3.57 -3.20 -26.84
N LEU A 116 2.25 -3.31 -26.91
CA LEU A 116 1.41 -4.52 -27.04
C LEU A 116 1.45 -5.25 -28.40
N ALA A 117 1.19 -6.57 -28.37
CA ALA A 117 0.40 -7.26 -29.39
C ALA A 117 -0.33 -8.50 -28.82
N SER A 118 -1.60 -8.65 -29.19
CA SER A 118 -2.53 -9.73 -28.88
C SER A 118 -2.54 -10.83 -29.95
N PHE A 119 -2.84 -12.09 -29.58
CA PHE A 119 -3.41 -13.08 -30.50
C PHE A 119 -4.55 -13.86 -29.84
N TYR A 120 -5.69 -13.92 -30.54
CA TYR A 120 -6.87 -14.75 -30.28
C TYR A 120 -6.67 -16.17 -30.83
N ARG A 121 -7.16 -17.20 -30.12
CA ARG A 121 -7.91 -18.31 -30.74
C ARG A 121 -8.72 -19.13 -29.72
N LYS A 122 -10.01 -19.31 -30.04
CA LYS A 122 -10.98 -20.26 -29.43
C LYS A 122 -10.60 -21.72 -29.74
N ARG A 123 -10.85 -22.65 -28.81
CA ARG A 123 -11.39 -24.01 -29.06
C ARG A 123 -12.22 -24.49 -27.85
N ASN A 124 -13.29 -25.23 -28.13
CA ASN A 124 -14.30 -25.79 -27.21
C ASN A 124 -14.07 -27.30 -26.94
N PHE A 125 -14.79 -27.80 -25.90
CA PHE A 125 -15.15 -29.20 -25.55
C PHE A 125 -14.00 -30.13 -25.11
N SER A 126 -14.14 -31.09 -24.18
CA SER A 126 -15.28 -31.82 -23.59
C SER A 126 -14.89 -32.42 -22.23
N SER A 127 -15.91 -32.86 -21.48
CA SER A 127 -15.89 -33.59 -20.20
C SER A 127 -14.91 -34.77 -20.13
N LEU A 128 -14.29 -34.96 -18.96
CA LEU A 128 -14.04 -36.29 -18.38
C LEU A 128 -13.95 -36.19 -16.86
N SER A 129 -14.93 -36.84 -16.22
CA SER A 129 -14.95 -37.18 -14.80
C SER A 129 -13.89 -38.22 -14.50
N THR A 130 -13.07 -37.96 -13.49
CA THR A 130 -12.41 -39.02 -12.71
C THR A 130 -12.58 -38.70 -11.24
N GLY A 131 -13.42 -39.50 -10.59
CA GLY A 131 -13.57 -39.51 -9.15
C GLY A 131 -12.28 -39.99 -8.50
N TYR A 132 -11.90 -39.33 -7.42
CA TYR A 132 -11.03 -39.91 -6.40
C TYR A 132 -11.68 -39.65 -5.05
N SER A 133 -12.30 -40.72 -4.55
CA SER A 133 -12.76 -40.83 -3.17
C SER A 133 -11.54 -40.91 -2.28
N ASN A 134 -11.41 -40.00 -1.32
CA ASN A 134 -10.64 -40.23 -0.11
C ASN A 134 -11.48 -39.83 1.08
N SER A 135 -12.14 -40.84 1.65
CA SER A 135 -12.67 -40.83 3.00
C SER A 135 -11.51 -40.72 3.98
N ASN A 136 -11.48 -39.67 4.80
CA ASN A 136 -10.98 -39.77 6.17
C ASN A 136 -11.66 -38.70 7.03
N ASN A 137 -12.24 -39.20 8.11
CA ASN A 137 -13.09 -38.52 9.09
C ASN A 137 -12.50 -37.20 9.61
N ILE A 138 -13.25 -36.11 9.48
CA ILE A 138 -13.18 -34.98 10.40
C ILE A 138 -14.61 -34.74 10.91
N ASN A 139 -14.76 -34.89 12.22
CA ASN A 139 -15.99 -34.72 12.96
C ASN A 139 -16.70 -33.41 12.58
N GLN A 140 -17.96 -33.55 12.14
CA GLN A 140 -18.95 -32.49 12.14
C GLN A 140 -19.09 -31.93 13.57
N LEU A 141 -18.40 -30.84 13.86
CA LEU A 141 -18.83 -29.94 14.92
C LEU A 141 -19.95 -29.08 14.34
N SER A 142 -21.17 -29.45 14.70
CA SER A 142 -22.39 -28.69 14.47
C SER A 142 -22.22 -27.27 14.98
N LEU A 143 -22.14 -26.29 14.08
CA LEU A 143 -22.36 -24.89 14.39
C LEU A 143 -23.86 -24.69 14.61
N LYS A 144 -24.31 -24.98 15.83
CA LYS A 144 -25.62 -24.55 16.31
C LYS A 144 -25.53 -23.11 16.80
N ASN A 145 -26.44 -22.31 16.26
CA ASN A 145 -27.04 -21.09 16.80
C ASN A 145 -26.22 -19.80 16.67
N THR A 146 -26.42 -19.17 15.52
CA THR A 146 -26.66 -17.73 15.39
C THR A 146 -27.78 -17.27 16.33
N SER A 147 -27.46 -16.40 17.28
CA SER A 147 -28.41 -15.45 17.87
C SER A 147 -27.64 -14.28 18.49
N ASP A 148 -27.89 -13.10 17.94
CA ASP A 148 -27.78 -11.77 18.57
C ASP A 148 -26.42 -11.36 19.13
N ILE A 149 -25.47 -11.05 18.23
CA ILE A 149 -24.60 -9.91 18.47
C ILE A 149 -25.22 -8.75 17.69
N SER A 150 -26.03 -7.93 18.38
CA SER A 150 -26.34 -6.59 17.88
C SER A 150 -25.02 -5.82 17.82
N TYR A 151 -24.29 -5.96 16.71
CA TYR A 151 -23.15 -5.13 16.43
C TYR A 151 -23.64 -3.70 16.52
N ASN A 152 -23.03 -2.94 17.43
CA ASN A 152 -23.37 -1.54 17.63
C ASN A 152 -22.95 -0.78 16.36
N SER A 153 -23.83 -0.74 15.36
CA SER A 153 -23.54 -0.36 13.98
C SER A 153 -22.90 1.03 13.88
N SER A 154 -23.35 1.97 14.71
CA SER A 154 -22.79 3.32 14.82
C SER A 154 -21.32 3.35 15.24
N LEU A 155 -20.84 2.35 15.99
CA LEU A 155 -19.45 2.28 16.46
C LEU A 155 -18.50 1.82 15.34
N ALA A 156 -18.99 0.94 14.46
CA ALA A 156 -18.27 0.50 13.27
C ALA A 156 -18.20 1.59 12.20
N ASP A 157 -19.20 2.47 12.15
CA ASP A 157 -19.32 3.47 11.09
C ASP A 157 -18.26 4.58 11.18
N TRP A 158 -18.11 5.21 12.35
CA TRP A 158 -17.08 6.23 12.56
C TRP A 158 -15.67 5.66 12.48
N TRP A 159 -15.49 4.42 12.95
CA TRP A 159 -14.22 3.71 12.78
C TRP A 159 -13.88 3.52 11.30
N LEU A 160 -14.84 3.05 10.49
CA LEU A 160 -14.66 2.91 9.04
C LEU A 160 -14.36 4.25 8.38
N THR A 161 -15.00 5.34 8.81
CA THR A 161 -14.71 6.69 8.31
C THR A 161 -13.28 7.11 8.60
N GLY A 162 -12.81 6.98 9.85
CA GLY A 162 -11.42 7.27 10.21
C GLY A 162 -10.42 6.38 9.47
N PHE A 163 -10.72 5.10 9.34
CA PHE A 163 -9.88 4.16 8.60
C PHE A 163 -9.84 4.48 7.10
N THR A 164 -10.94 4.98 6.54
CA THR A 164 -11.01 5.42 5.14
C THR A 164 -10.20 6.71 4.93
N ASP A 165 -10.25 7.67 5.87
CA ASP A 165 -9.38 8.84 5.84
C ASP A 165 -7.90 8.44 5.80
N ALA A 166 -7.52 7.35 6.47
CA ALA A 166 -6.16 6.80 6.39
C ALA A 166 -5.90 6.05 5.06
N GLU A 167 -6.67 5.02 4.74
CA GLU A 167 -6.29 3.99 3.75
C GLU A 167 -7.18 3.92 2.51
N GLY A 168 -8.34 4.58 2.54
CA GLY A 168 -9.32 4.54 1.47
C GLY A 168 -8.94 5.35 0.24
N CYS A 169 -9.56 5.04 -0.90
CA CYS A 169 -9.38 5.75 -2.16
C CYS A 169 -10.70 5.78 -2.95
N PHE A 170 -11.14 7.00 -3.28
CA PHE A 170 -12.22 7.23 -4.25
C PHE A 170 -11.61 7.48 -5.63
N ARG A 171 -12.00 6.68 -6.61
CA ARG A 171 -11.37 6.68 -7.94
C ARG A 171 -12.41 6.83 -9.03
N VAL A 172 -12.08 7.64 -10.03
CA VAL A 172 -12.75 7.64 -11.34
C VAL A 172 -11.70 7.27 -12.39
N SER A 173 -11.85 6.09 -12.98
CA SER A 173 -10.99 5.61 -14.07
C SER A 173 -11.65 5.92 -15.41
N ILE A 174 -10.88 6.46 -16.35
CA ILE A 174 -11.35 6.72 -17.72
C ILE A 174 -10.37 6.03 -18.65
N LEU A 175 -10.83 5.01 -19.35
CA LEU A 175 -10.01 4.07 -20.12
C LEU A 175 -10.45 4.09 -21.58
N LYS A 176 -9.50 4.08 -22.52
CA LYS A 176 -9.82 4.01 -23.95
C LYS A 176 -10.48 2.66 -24.24
N ASN A 177 -11.68 2.69 -24.80
CA ASN A 177 -12.39 1.49 -25.22
C ASN A 177 -13.26 1.80 -26.44
N LYS A 178 -12.92 1.20 -27.59
CA LYS A 178 -13.57 1.45 -28.88
C LYS A 178 -15.00 0.90 -28.96
N GLU A 179 -15.40 0.01 -28.05
CA GLU A 179 -16.76 -0.54 -27.99
C GLU A 179 -17.78 0.49 -27.48
N TYR A 180 -17.31 1.56 -26.83
CA TYR A 180 -18.16 2.62 -26.29
C TYR A 180 -18.32 3.74 -27.32
N LYS A 181 -19.53 4.32 -27.40
CA LYS A 181 -19.86 5.39 -28.38
C LYS A 181 -18.92 6.59 -28.30
N THR A 182 -18.45 6.93 -27.10
CA THR A 182 -17.51 8.03 -26.87
C THR A 182 -16.05 7.65 -27.16
N GLY A 183 -15.75 6.35 -27.34
CA GLY A 183 -14.40 5.80 -27.39
C GLY A 183 -13.75 5.57 -26.02
N TRP A 184 -14.49 5.80 -24.93
CA TRP A 184 -13.97 5.73 -23.55
C TRP A 184 -14.96 5.04 -22.60
N LEU A 185 -14.41 4.17 -21.75
CA LEU A 185 -15.09 3.58 -20.60
C LEU A 185 -14.79 4.39 -19.35
N VAL A 186 -15.84 4.82 -18.64
CA VAL A 186 -15.73 5.43 -17.30
C VAL A 186 -16.07 4.38 -16.24
N ARG A 187 -15.17 4.20 -15.26
CA ARG A 187 -15.32 3.24 -14.16
C ARG A 187 -15.01 3.91 -12.82
N PRO A 188 -16.04 4.35 -12.06
CA PRO A 188 -15.88 4.75 -10.68
C PRO A 188 -15.57 3.54 -9.79
N SER A 189 -14.83 3.73 -8.71
CA SER A 189 -14.61 2.71 -7.68
C SER A 189 -14.23 3.31 -6.32
N PHE A 190 -14.56 2.57 -5.27
CA PHE A 190 -14.03 2.76 -3.92
C PHE A 190 -13.09 1.60 -3.58
N GLN A 191 -11.93 1.88 -2.98
CA GLN A 191 -10.90 0.88 -2.73
C GLN A 191 -10.19 1.11 -1.40
N ILE A 192 -9.90 0.02 -0.68
CA ILE A 192 -8.97 -0.02 0.46
C ILE A 192 -7.97 -1.15 0.20
N CYS A 193 -6.67 -0.82 0.16
CA CYS A 193 -5.62 -1.79 -0.14
C CYS A 193 -4.64 -1.88 1.03
N LEU A 194 -4.52 -3.07 1.62
CA LEU A 194 -3.72 -3.34 2.81
C LEU A 194 -2.68 -4.44 2.56
N HIS A 195 -1.72 -4.55 3.45
CA HIS A 195 -0.86 -5.74 3.50
C HIS A 195 -1.71 -6.99 3.86
N SER A 196 -1.37 -8.15 3.32
CA SER A 196 -2.12 -9.41 3.49
C SER A 196 -2.36 -9.81 4.95
N LYS A 197 -1.42 -9.46 5.84
CA LYS A 197 -1.55 -9.63 7.31
C LYS A 197 -2.80 -8.99 7.92
N ASP A 198 -3.35 -7.97 7.28
CA ASP A 198 -4.54 -7.23 7.71
C ASP A 198 -5.78 -7.60 6.89
N LYS A 199 -5.78 -8.74 6.17
CA LYS A 199 -6.95 -9.22 5.39
C LYS A 199 -8.23 -9.29 6.21
N ALA A 200 -8.14 -9.65 7.49
CA ALA A 200 -9.28 -9.71 8.40
C ALA A 200 -10.00 -8.35 8.56
N ILE A 201 -9.28 -7.22 8.44
CA ILE A 201 -9.91 -5.90 8.45
C ILE A 201 -10.81 -5.73 7.22
N LEU A 202 -10.34 -6.16 6.04
CA LEU A 202 -11.13 -6.05 4.81
C LEU A 202 -12.35 -6.97 4.84
N GLU A 203 -12.23 -8.16 5.41
CA GLU A 203 -13.35 -9.09 5.63
C GLU A 203 -14.39 -8.50 6.58
N LEU A 204 -13.96 -7.83 7.66
CA LEU A 204 -14.84 -7.10 8.56
C LEU A 204 -15.56 -5.95 7.85
N ILE A 205 -14.85 -5.15 7.05
CA ILE A 205 -15.45 -4.04 6.29
C ILE A 205 -16.47 -4.57 5.28
N GLN A 206 -16.14 -5.65 4.57
CA GLN A 206 -17.05 -6.29 3.62
C GLN A 206 -18.32 -6.81 4.32
N LEU A 207 -18.17 -7.46 5.47
CA LEU A 207 -19.28 -7.97 6.26
C LEU A 207 -20.19 -6.83 6.74
N ASN A 208 -19.60 -5.75 7.27
CA ASN A 208 -20.35 -4.61 7.80
C ASN A 208 -21.11 -3.84 6.71
N LEU A 209 -20.49 -3.64 5.54
CA LEU A 209 -21.12 -2.92 4.44
C LEU A 209 -22.08 -3.79 3.61
N GLY A 210 -21.93 -5.12 3.65
CA GLY A 210 -22.72 -6.05 2.86
C GLY A 210 -22.48 -5.96 1.35
N ILE A 211 -21.43 -5.27 0.92
CA ILE A 211 -21.10 -5.00 -0.50
C ILE A 211 -19.60 -5.16 -0.76
N GLY A 212 -19.23 -5.14 -2.04
CA GLY A 212 -17.84 -5.13 -2.46
C GLY A 212 -17.18 -6.51 -2.44
N LYS A 213 -15.95 -6.56 -2.95
CA LYS A 213 -15.21 -7.80 -3.17
C LYS A 213 -13.77 -7.65 -2.71
N ILE A 214 -13.21 -8.74 -2.19
CA ILE A 214 -11.81 -8.80 -1.74
C ILE A 214 -10.98 -9.55 -2.78
N TYR A 215 -9.89 -8.93 -3.20
CA TYR A 215 -8.96 -9.46 -4.19
C TYR A 215 -7.55 -9.52 -3.63
N THR A 216 -6.79 -10.54 -4.00
CA THR A 216 -5.34 -10.53 -3.80
C THR A 216 -4.71 -9.55 -4.79
N ALA A 217 -3.91 -8.63 -4.28
CA ALA A 217 -3.23 -7.58 -5.05
C ALA A 217 -1.72 -7.87 -5.10
N GLY A 218 -1.33 -8.89 -5.86
CA GLY A 218 0.05 -9.37 -5.90
C GLY A 218 0.41 -10.24 -4.69
N LEU A 219 1.69 -10.23 -4.27
CA LEU A 219 2.18 -11.22 -3.30
C LEU A 219 1.85 -10.89 -1.84
N THR A 220 1.91 -9.62 -1.46
CA THR A 220 1.80 -9.21 -0.05
C THR A 220 0.66 -8.24 0.20
N ALA A 221 -0.19 -7.97 -0.79
CA ALA A 221 -1.28 -7.02 -0.66
C ALA A 221 -2.63 -7.65 -0.97
N VAL A 222 -3.66 -7.08 -0.39
CA VAL A 222 -5.06 -7.48 -0.53
C VAL A 222 -5.90 -6.20 -0.62
N SER A 223 -6.90 -6.19 -1.49
CA SER A 223 -7.73 -5.02 -1.74
C SER A 223 -9.21 -5.35 -1.57
N PHE A 224 -9.92 -4.51 -0.83
CA PHE A 224 -11.38 -4.44 -0.85
C PHE A 224 -11.78 -3.41 -1.90
N GLU A 225 -12.64 -3.79 -2.84
CA GLU A 225 -13.02 -2.94 -3.96
C GLU A 225 -14.53 -2.99 -4.23
N VAL A 226 -15.12 -1.82 -4.44
CA VAL A 226 -16.53 -1.64 -4.82
C VAL A 226 -16.58 -0.99 -6.20
N TYR A 227 -17.37 -1.57 -7.11
CA TYR A 227 -17.49 -1.13 -8.50
C TYR A 227 -18.93 -0.95 -8.98
N GLY A 228 -19.88 -1.70 -8.41
CA GLY A 228 -21.27 -1.62 -8.85
C GLY A 228 -21.87 -0.25 -8.55
N ILE A 229 -22.54 0.37 -9.53
CA ILE A 229 -23.12 1.71 -9.35
C ILE A 229 -24.07 1.76 -8.14
N LYS A 230 -24.93 0.75 -7.98
CA LYS A 230 -25.83 0.63 -6.82
C LYS A 230 -25.08 0.43 -5.49
N GLU A 231 -24.01 -0.34 -5.49
CA GLU A 231 -23.18 -0.53 -4.28
C GLU A 231 -22.43 0.77 -3.93
N LEU A 232 -21.98 1.54 -4.92
CA LEU A 232 -21.35 2.84 -4.70
C LEU A 232 -22.33 3.88 -4.15
N GLU A 233 -23.65 3.74 -4.35
CA GLU A 233 -24.65 4.56 -3.67
C GLU A 233 -24.69 4.28 -2.16
N VAL A 234 -24.44 3.03 -1.73
CA VAL A 234 -24.26 2.69 -0.29
C VAL A 234 -23.02 3.38 0.27
N ILE A 235 -21.91 3.39 -0.48
CA ILE A 235 -20.69 4.11 -0.10
C ILE A 235 -20.95 5.61 0.02
N ILE A 236 -21.68 6.22 -0.92
CA ILE A 236 -22.06 7.64 -0.84
C ILE A 236 -22.89 7.90 0.41
N ALA A 237 -23.93 7.10 0.65
CA ALA A 237 -24.82 7.25 1.81
C ALA A 237 -24.06 7.15 3.14
N HIS A 238 -23.07 6.26 3.23
CA HIS A 238 -22.20 6.15 4.41
C HIS A 238 -21.44 7.45 4.67
N PHE A 239 -20.70 7.95 3.69
CA PHE A 239 -19.86 9.13 3.88
C PHE A 239 -20.62 10.46 3.87
N ASP A 240 -21.87 10.48 3.43
CA ASP A 240 -22.79 11.60 3.64
C ASP A 240 -23.23 11.68 5.11
N LYS A 241 -23.49 10.52 5.73
CA LYS A 241 -23.89 10.42 7.13
C LYS A 241 -22.70 10.56 8.10
N TYR A 242 -21.54 10.04 7.71
CA TYR A 242 -20.31 10.02 8.50
C TYR A 242 -19.16 10.65 7.70
N PRO A 243 -19.09 12.00 7.64
CA PRO A 243 -18.17 12.71 6.76
C PRO A 243 -16.70 12.46 7.09
N LEU A 244 -15.89 12.33 6.04
CA LEU A 244 -14.43 12.34 6.13
C LEU A 244 -13.94 13.70 6.64
N ILE A 245 -12.79 13.75 7.29
CA ILE A 245 -12.21 15.01 7.78
C ILE A 245 -10.78 15.26 7.32
N SER A 246 -10.17 14.40 6.50
CA SER A 246 -8.92 14.76 5.81
C SER A 246 -9.19 15.47 4.48
N GLN A 247 -8.12 15.91 3.80
CA GLN A 247 -8.15 16.39 2.41
C GLN A 247 -8.72 15.35 1.42
N LYS A 248 -8.87 14.09 1.83
CA LYS A 248 -9.58 13.04 1.08
C LYS A 248 -11.07 13.34 0.93
N ARG A 249 -11.67 14.13 1.82
CA ARG A 249 -13.06 14.60 1.66
C ARG A 249 -13.24 15.32 0.33
N SER A 250 -12.30 16.15 -0.11
CA SER A 250 -12.41 16.80 -1.42
C SER A 250 -12.48 15.79 -2.57
N ASP A 251 -11.74 14.68 -2.49
CA ASP A 251 -11.82 13.61 -3.50
C ASP A 251 -13.14 12.86 -3.42
N TYR A 252 -13.69 12.67 -2.22
CA TYR A 252 -15.03 12.12 -2.01
C TYR A 252 -16.13 13.02 -2.62
N GLU A 253 -16.11 14.33 -2.36
CA GLU A 253 -17.12 15.26 -2.92
C GLU A 253 -17.08 15.27 -4.46
N LEU A 254 -15.86 15.27 -5.04
CA LEU A 254 -15.68 15.14 -6.49
C LEU A 254 -16.15 13.77 -7.00
N PHE A 255 -15.92 12.70 -6.26
CA PHE A 255 -16.40 11.36 -6.59
C PHE A 255 -17.94 11.29 -6.58
N LYS A 256 -18.58 11.87 -5.56
CA LYS A 256 -20.05 11.96 -5.45
C LYS A 256 -20.63 12.75 -6.63
N LEU A 257 -20.00 13.87 -7.01
CA LEU A 257 -20.37 14.62 -8.20
C LEU A 257 -20.23 13.78 -9.47
N ALA A 258 -19.13 13.04 -9.63
CA ALA A 258 -18.93 12.14 -10.78
C ALA A 258 -20.01 11.05 -10.85
N MET A 259 -20.42 10.49 -9.71
CA MET A 259 -21.50 9.50 -9.65
C MET A 259 -22.85 10.05 -10.15
N GLY A 260 -23.11 11.35 -9.99
CA GLY A 260 -24.27 12.00 -10.61
C GLY A 260 -24.31 11.87 -12.13
N TYR A 261 -23.16 12.02 -12.81
CA TYR A 261 -23.04 11.85 -14.27
C TYR A 261 -23.09 10.38 -14.72
N MET A 262 -22.91 9.43 -13.81
CA MET A 262 -23.02 8.00 -14.13
C MET A 262 -24.46 7.56 -14.41
N ARG A 263 -25.47 8.41 -14.19
CA ARG A 263 -26.88 8.20 -14.53
C ARG A 263 -27.19 8.48 -16.01
N GLY A 264 -26.36 7.95 -16.91
CA GLY A 264 -26.53 8.06 -18.37
C GLY A 264 -25.78 9.19 -19.06
N SER A 265 -25.50 10.31 -18.38
CA SER A 265 -24.78 11.46 -18.99
C SER A 265 -23.37 11.10 -19.46
N HIS A 266 -22.69 10.17 -18.78
CA HIS A 266 -21.37 9.65 -19.16
C HIS A 266 -21.30 9.00 -20.55
N LEU A 267 -22.45 8.68 -21.16
CA LEU A 267 -22.53 8.09 -22.51
C LEU A 267 -22.44 9.14 -23.64
N THR A 268 -22.49 10.42 -23.31
CA THR A 268 -22.32 11.53 -24.28
C THR A 268 -20.91 12.11 -24.18
N MET A 269 -20.43 12.71 -25.27
CA MET A 269 -19.12 13.37 -25.28
C MET A 269 -19.08 14.56 -24.31
N GLU A 270 -20.20 15.27 -24.15
CA GLU A 270 -20.33 16.35 -23.18
C GLU A 270 -20.19 15.86 -21.74
N GLY A 271 -20.95 14.82 -21.36
CA GLY A 271 -20.86 14.26 -20.01
C GLY A 271 -19.51 13.61 -19.73
N LEU A 272 -18.88 12.99 -20.73
CA LEU A 272 -17.50 12.51 -20.62
C LEU A 272 -16.52 13.66 -20.34
N LYS A 273 -16.60 14.79 -21.07
CA LYS A 273 -15.75 15.96 -20.82
C LYS A 273 -15.94 16.52 -19.41
N LYS A 274 -17.17 16.54 -18.87
CA LYS A 274 -17.44 16.90 -17.47
C LYS A 274 -16.77 15.94 -16.49
N LEU A 275 -16.84 14.63 -16.72
CA LEU A 275 -16.17 13.62 -15.91
C LEU A 275 -14.64 13.72 -15.95
N ILE A 276 -14.06 14.08 -17.09
CA ILE A 276 -12.62 14.32 -17.22
C ILE A 276 -12.22 15.58 -16.44
N SER A 277 -13.01 16.66 -16.51
CA SER A 277 -12.80 17.88 -15.71
C SER A 277 -12.83 17.61 -14.20
N ILE A 278 -13.77 16.77 -13.74
CA ILE A 278 -13.82 16.31 -12.34
C ILE A 278 -12.57 15.48 -12.00
N LYS A 279 -12.25 14.48 -12.82
CA LYS A 279 -11.10 13.60 -12.63
C LYS A 279 -9.78 14.39 -12.57
N ALA A 280 -9.65 15.46 -13.32
CA ALA A 280 -8.45 16.31 -13.35
C ALA A 280 -8.11 16.90 -11.97
N SER A 281 -9.11 17.08 -11.10
CA SER A 281 -8.96 17.64 -9.75
C SER A 281 -8.95 16.59 -8.64
N MET A 282 -9.23 15.33 -8.99
CA MET A 282 -9.18 14.19 -8.08
C MET A 282 -7.79 13.58 -8.02
N ASN A 283 -7.35 13.18 -6.83
CA ASN A 283 -6.13 12.41 -6.61
C ASN A 283 -4.90 13.02 -7.34
N LYS A 284 -4.44 12.36 -8.41
CA LYS A 284 -3.27 12.74 -9.23
C LYS A 284 -3.66 13.43 -10.55
N GLY A 285 -4.95 13.65 -10.77
CA GLY A 285 -5.48 14.24 -11.98
C GLY A 285 -5.45 13.30 -13.20
N LEU A 286 -5.19 13.89 -14.36
CA LEU A 286 -5.18 13.21 -15.66
C LEU A 286 -3.81 12.59 -15.95
N ASN A 287 -3.83 11.37 -16.50
CA ASN A 287 -2.63 10.76 -17.08
C ASN A 287 -2.33 11.38 -18.47
N TYR A 288 -1.16 11.06 -19.04
CA TYR A 288 -0.73 11.60 -20.34
C TYR A 288 -1.75 11.34 -21.46
N GLN A 289 -2.28 10.12 -21.56
CA GLN A 289 -3.26 9.76 -22.60
C GLN A 289 -4.53 10.61 -22.55
N LEU A 290 -5.02 10.95 -21.35
CA LEU A 290 -6.19 11.81 -21.19
C LEU A 290 -5.87 13.27 -21.49
N LYS A 291 -4.68 13.76 -21.15
CA LYS A 291 -4.24 15.12 -21.48
C LYS A 291 -4.10 15.31 -22.98
N GLU A 292 -3.56 14.32 -23.68
CA GLU A 292 -3.40 14.34 -25.14
C GLU A 292 -4.76 14.28 -25.85
N ALA A 293 -5.67 13.42 -25.39
CA ALA A 293 -6.99 13.28 -26.00
C ALA A 293 -7.95 14.45 -25.70
N PHE A 294 -7.71 15.18 -24.61
CA PHE A 294 -8.57 16.27 -24.14
C PHE A 294 -7.73 17.46 -23.64
N PRO A 295 -6.97 18.13 -24.52
CA PRO A 295 -6.04 19.20 -24.13
C PRO A 295 -6.74 20.43 -23.55
N ASP A 296 -7.98 20.70 -24.01
CA ASP A 296 -8.75 21.89 -23.62
C ASP A 296 -9.61 21.70 -22.35
N VAL A 297 -9.45 20.57 -21.65
CA VAL A 297 -10.20 20.34 -20.41
C VAL A 297 -9.68 21.26 -19.30
N ILE A 298 -10.59 22.10 -18.80
CA ILE A 298 -10.37 22.91 -17.60
C ILE A 298 -10.76 22.07 -16.37
N PRO A 299 -9.85 21.81 -15.42
CA PRO A 299 -10.17 21.12 -14.17
C PRO A 299 -11.20 21.89 -13.34
N ILE A 300 -12.14 21.20 -12.71
CA ILE A 300 -13.07 21.82 -11.75
C ILE A 300 -12.31 22.29 -10.50
N ALA A 301 -12.74 23.37 -9.85
CA ALA A 301 -12.15 23.76 -8.57
C ALA A 301 -12.27 22.61 -7.55
N ARG A 302 -11.15 22.29 -6.86
CA ARG A 302 -11.16 21.30 -5.79
C ARG A 302 -11.86 21.90 -4.56
N PRO A 303 -12.86 21.21 -3.96
CA PRO A 303 -13.55 21.71 -2.77
C PRO A 303 -12.59 21.96 -1.61
N LEU A 304 -12.72 23.11 -0.95
CA LEU A 304 -12.00 23.44 0.27
C LEU A 304 -12.71 22.83 1.48
N ILE A 305 -11.95 22.18 2.37
CA ILE A 305 -12.47 21.59 3.59
C ILE A 305 -12.09 22.49 4.77
N GLN A 306 -13.09 23.08 5.43
CA GLN A 306 -12.90 24.03 6.53
C GLN A 306 -13.22 23.40 7.89
N ASP A 307 -14.26 22.56 7.97
CA ASP A 307 -14.68 21.89 9.20
C ASP A 307 -13.98 20.54 9.38
N LEU A 308 -12.83 20.58 10.07
CA LEU A 308 -11.98 19.41 10.34
C LEU A 308 -12.13 18.92 11.80
N SER A 309 -13.28 19.17 12.43
CA SER A 309 -13.52 18.77 13.83
C SER A 309 -13.66 17.26 13.96
N ILE A 310 -13.01 16.69 14.97
CA ILE A 310 -13.18 15.27 15.30
C ILE A 310 -14.50 15.11 16.05
N SER A 311 -15.50 14.55 15.38
CA SER A 311 -16.86 14.40 15.93
C SER A 311 -17.06 13.16 16.79
N ASP A 312 -16.24 12.13 16.60
CA ASP A 312 -16.37 10.86 17.33
C ASP A 312 -14.99 10.23 17.62
N PRO A 313 -14.76 9.70 18.84
CA PRO A 313 -13.50 9.04 19.20
C PRO A 313 -13.16 7.82 18.32
N GLN A 314 -14.16 7.10 17.79
CA GLN A 314 -13.93 5.97 16.89
C GLN A 314 -13.28 6.40 15.57
N TRP A 315 -13.52 7.63 15.12
CA TRP A 315 -12.79 8.17 13.96
C TRP A 315 -11.29 8.20 14.24
N VAL A 316 -10.86 8.64 15.43
CA VAL A 316 -9.44 8.67 15.81
C VAL A 316 -8.86 7.25 15.90
N ALA A 317 -9.63 6.29 16.43
CA ALA A 317 -9.22 4.89 16.49
C ALA A 317 -9.05 4.27 15.09
N GLY A 318 -10.00 4.52 14.19
CA GLY A 318 -9.93 4.11 12.78
C GLY A 318 -8.75 4.73 12.06
N PHE A 319 -8.57 6.04 12.18
CA PHE A 319 -7.46 6.75 11.54
C PHE A 319 -6.10 6.26 12.07
N THR A 320 -5.98 6.04 13.38
CA THR A 320 -4.77 5.50 14.02
C THR A 320 -4.50 4.05 13.61
N SER A 321 -5.55 3.25 13.34
CA SER A 321 -5.38 1.89 12.83
C SER A 321 -4.66 1.87 11.47
N GLY A 322 -4.81 2.92 10.67
CA GLY A 322 -4.06 3.11 9.43
C GLY A 322 -2.72 3.86 9.60
N GLU A 323 -2.75 5.06 10.17
CA GLU A 323 -1.62 6.00 10.17
C GLU A 323 -0.79 6.02 11.47
N GLY A 324 -1.28 5.33 12.49
CA GLY A 324 -0.68 5.29 13.82
C GLY A 324 0.53 4.36 13.92
N CYS A 325 1.39 4.66 14.89
CA CYS A 325 2.49 3.81 15.28
C CYS A 325 2.77 3.89 16.78
N PHE A 326 2.90 2.71 17.39
CA PHE A 326 3.33 2.52 18.77
C PHE A 326 4.77 1.99 18.78
N MET A 327 5.70 2.78 19.29
CA MET A 327 7.13 2.47 19.24
C MET A 327 7.75 2.42 20.63
N VAL A 328 8.63 1.44 20.83
CA VAL A 328 9.59 1.40 21.93
C VAL A 328 10.98 1.60 21.32
N ARG A 329 11.63 2.71 21.67
CA ARG A 329 13.00 3.03 21.23
C ARG A 329 13.95 2.77 22.40
N VAL A 330 15.07 2.12 22.11
CA VAL A 330 16.14 1.91 23.08
C VAL A 330 17.28 2.84 22.70
N ARG A 331 17.60 3.79 23.60
CA ARG A 331 18.78 4.65 23.46
C ARG A 331 19.83 4.13 24.44
N LYS A 332 21.02 3.81 23.91
CA LYS A 332 22.18 3.55 24.77
C LYS A 332 22.60 4.89 25.37
N SER A 333 22.71 4.95 26.70
CA SER A 333 23.33 6.09 27.36
C SER A 333 24.84 6.02 27.15
N SER A 334 25.46 7.15 26.83
CA SER A 334 26.92 7.27 26.76
C SER A 334 27.55 7.42 28.15
N THR A 335 26.75 7.74 29.16
CA THR A 335 27.23 8.08 30.52
C THR A 335 26.83 7.05 31.58
N THR A 336 25.89 6.16 31.28
CA THR A 336 25.44 5.11 32.21
C THR A 336 25.31 3.78 31.48
N SER A 337 25.59 2.66 32.17
CA SER A 337 25.37 1.30 31.67
C SER A 337 23.87 0.97 31.45
N ILE A 338 22.96 1.89 31.79
CA ILE A 338 21.52 1.74 31.71
C ILE A 338 21.02 2.25 30.34
N SER A 339 20.27 1.42 29.63
CA SER A 339 19.58 1.80 28.40
C SER A 339 18.33 2.64 28.73
N LEU A 340 18.14 3.74 28.02
CA LEU A 340 16.94 4.59 28.14
C LEU A 340 15.86 4.07 27.18
N TYR A 341 14.70 3.71 27.72
CA TYR A 341 13.54 3.31 26.94
C TYR A 341 12.64 4.51 26.70
N GLU A 342 12.53 4.91 25.45
CA GLU A 342 11.65 5.98 25.00
C GLU A 342 10.44 5.36 24.31
N LEU A 343 9.28 5.45 24.96
CA LEU A 343 8.00 5.13 24.36
C LEU A 343 7.51 6.31 23.51
N VAL A 344 7.08 6.02 22.28
CA VAL A 344 6.56 7.04 21.35
C VAL A 344 5.28 6.53 20.69
N PHE A 345 4.20 7.26 20.90
CA PHE A 345 3.02 7.19 20.03
C PHE A 345 3.14 8.27 18.95
N GLN A 346 2.87 7.89 17.70
CA GLN A 346 3.00 8.79 16.56
C GLN A 346 1.90 8.55 15.52
N ILE A 347 1.37 9.63 14.94
CA ILE A 347 0.56 9.60 13.71
C ILE A 347 1.28 10.43 12.66
N THR A 348 1.50 9.86 11.46
CA THR A 348 2.20 10.55 10.37
C THR A 348 1.23 10.85 9.23
N GLN A 349 1.22 12.08 8.71
CA GLN A 349 0.42 12.40 7.52
C GLN A 349 1.14 13.40 6.60
N HIS A 350 0.71 13.49 5.34
CA HIS A 350 1.18 14.50 4.39
C HIS A 350 0.92 15.93 4.92
N THR A 351 1.81 16.88 4.64
CA THR A 351 1.72 18.27 5.16
C THR A 351 0.47 19.03 4.71
N ARG A 352 -0.18 18.59 3.63
CA ARG A 352 -1.50 19.09 3.19
C ARG A 352 -2.59 18.91 4.26
N ASP A 353 -2.40 17.95 5.18
CA ASP A 353 -3.30 17.64 6.29
C ASP A 353 -2.68 18.10 7.63
N THR A 354 -1.83 19.13 7.63
CA THR A 354 -1.22 19.67 8.85
C THR A 354 -2.27 20.12 9.86
N GLN A 355 -3.35 20.76 9.39
CA GLN A 355 -4.44 21.18 10.28
C GLN A 355 -5.13 19.98 10.96
N LEU A 356 -5.27 18.84 10.26
CA LEU A 356 -5.80 17.60 10.84
C LEU A 356 -4.91 17.10 11.99
N LEU A 357 -3.58 17.09 11.79
CA LEU A 357 -2.64 16.69 12.84
C LEU A 357 -2.65 17.66 14.04
N LEU A 358 -2.82 18.96 13.81
CA LEU A 358 -3.01 19.95 14.87
C LEU A 358 -4.33 19.74 15.62
N ASN A 359 -5.41 19.38 14.92
CA ASN A 359 -6.69 19.06 15.55
C ASN A 359 -6.60 17.80 16.41
N ILE A 360 -5.88 16.76 15.96
CA ILE A 360 -5.62 15.55 16.78
C ILE A 360 -4.81 15.91 18.03
N LYS A 361 -3.78 16.76 17.91
CA LYS A 361 -3.00 17.25 19.05
C LYS A 361 -3.91 17.97 20.07
N ASN A 362 -4.79 18.86 19.59
CA ASN A 362 -5.72 19.60 20.44
C ASN A 362 -6.76 18.65 21.08
N TYR A 363 -7.26 17.67 20.33
CA TYR A 363 -8.19 16.66 20.81
C TYR A 363 -7.64 15.85 22.00
N PHE A 364 -6.40 15.36 21.89
CA PHE A 364 -5.74 14.67 23.00
C PHE A 364 -5.24 15.62 24.10
N ASN A 365 -5.19 16.92 23.81
CA ASN A 365 -4.60 17.95 24.66
C ASN A 365 -3.21 17.52 25.21
N CYS A 366 -2.39 16.95 24.34
CA CYS A 366 -1.04 16.49 24.65
C CYS A 366 -0.17 16.36 23.38
N GLY A 367 1.09 16.00 23.56
CA GLY A 367 2.00 15.79 22.45
C GLY A 367 2.39 17.07 21.70
N ARG A 368 3.02 16.88 20.56
CA ARG A 368 3.48 17.96 19.68
C ARG A 368 3.31 17.60 18.22
N TYR A 369 3.13 18.62 17.38
CA TYR A 369 3.31 18.51 15.94
C TYR A 369 4.79 18.75 15.60
N ARG A 370 5.31 17.99 14.64
CA ARG A 370 6.63 18.21 14.04
C ARG A 370 6.55 17.97 12.55
N GLU A 371 6.92 18.98 11.77
CA GLU A 371 7.16 18.79 10.34
C GLU A 371 8.47 18.02 10.11
N ARG A 372 8.47 17.09 9.16
CA ARG A 372 9.67 16.32 8.81
C ARG A 372 10.56 17.09 7.85
N THR A 373 11.85 16.77 7.90
CA THR A 373 12.82 17.25 6.93
C THR A 373 12.34 16.94 5.51
N GLY A 374 12.27 17.96 4.65
CA GLY A 374 11.77 17.86 3.27
C GLY A 374 10.32 18.29 3.07
N GLY A 375 9.56 18.60 4.13
CA GLY A 375 8.27 19.31 4.06
C GLY A 375 7.10 18.57 3.40
N LEU A 376 7.25 17.27 3.13
CA LEU A 376 6.21 16.44 2.51
C LEU A 376 5.33 15.70 3.54
N ALA A 377 5.77 15.61 4.79
CA ALA A 377 5.02 14.95 5.86
C ALA A 377 5.25 15.64 7.21
N GLY A 378 4.25 15.52 8.08
CA GLY A 378 4.32 15.93 9.48
C GLY A 378 3.92 14.78 10.40
N ASP A 379 4.33 14.88 11.66
CA ASP A 379 4.08 13.90 12.72
C ASP A 379 3.36 14.58 13.89
N PHE A 380 2.24 14.00 14.34
CA PHE A 380 1.77 14.17 15.71
C PHE A 380 2.50 13.16 16.60
N ILE A 381 3.16 13.61 17.66
CA ILE A 381 4.04 12.80 18.50
C ILE A 381 3.71 12.99 19.98
N VAL A 382 3.53 11.87 20.70
CA VAL A 382 3.44 11.82 22.16
C VAL A 382 4.55 10.91 22.70
N SER A 383 5.46 11.47 23.47
CA SER A 383 6.58 10.73 24.07
C SER A 383 6.75 10.96 25.58
N LYS A 384 5.96 11.86 26.17
CA LYS A 384 5.95 12.06 27.63
C LYS A 384 5.21 10.90 28.27
N LEU A 385 5.89 10.12 29.12
CA LEU A 385 5.31 8.96 29.79
C LEU A 385 3.99 9.28 30.54
N PRO A 386 3.86 10.41 31.28
CA PRO A 386 2.58 10.74 31.91
C PRO A 386 1.43 10.94 30.94
N ASP A 387 1.67 11.55 29.76
CA ASP A 387 0.64 11.71 28.73
C ASP A 387 0.29 10.37 28.09
N LEU A 388 1.27 9.48 27.90
CA LEU A 388 1.02 8.13 27.38
C LEU A 388 0.13 7.31 28.33
N ILE A 389 0.48 7.29 29.62
CA ILE A 389 -0.22 6.52 30.66
C ILE A 389 -1.61 7.10 30.95
N LYS A 390 -1.75 8.43 31.02
CA LYS A 390 -3.01 9.07 31.45
C LYS A 390 -3.98 9.39 30.32
N LYS A 391 -3.51 9.46 29.06
CA LYS A 391 -4.33 9.90 27.93
C LYS A 391 -4.34 8.88 26.79
N ILE A 392 -3.17 8.52 26.26
CA ILE A 392 -3.09 7.70 25.04
C ILE A 392 -3.51 6.25 25.28
N ILE A 393 -2.95 5.59 26.30
CA ILE A 393 -3.29 4.20 26.62
C ILE A 393 -4.77 4.05 26.99
N PRO A 394 -5.32 4.83 27.95
CA PRO A 394 -6.74 4.72 28.29
C PRO A 394 -7.67 4.99 27.12
N PHE A 395 -7.28 5.89 26.20
CA PHE A 395 -8.05 6.16 24.99
C PHE A 395 -8.17 4.91 24.10
N TYR A 396 -7.05 4.26 23.78
CA TYR A 396 -7.06 3.08 22.90
C TYR A 396 -7.48 1.78 23.60
N GLU A 397 -7.54 1.76 24.93
CA GLU A 397 -8.26 0.71 25.67
C GLU A 397 -9.78 0.87 25.52
N LYS A 398 -10.28 2.11 25.55
CA LYS A 398 -11.71 2.41 25.37
C LYS A 398 -12.15 2.36 23.90
N TYR A 399 -11.28 2.79 22.98
CA TYR A 399 -11.53 2.87 21.54
C TYR A 399 -10.41 2.14 20.79
N PRO A 400 -10.52 0.80 20.64
CA PRO A 400 -9.42 -0.02 20.16
C PRO A 400 -9.00 0.28 18.72
N VAL A 401 -7.68 0.26 18.48
CA VAL A 401 -7.15 0.10 17.12
C VAL A 401 -7.42 -1.33 16.63
N ILE A 402 -7.63 -1.52 15.33
CA ILE A 402 -7.94 -2.83 14.73
C ILE A 402 -6.80 -3.27 13.81
N GLY A 403 -6.65 -4.58 13.64
CA GLY A 403 -5.65 -5.21 12.79
C GLY A 403 -4.41 -5.62 13.56
N VAL A 404 -3.33 -5.89 12.84
CA VAL A 404 -2.06 -6.31 13.45
C VAL A 404 -1.53 -5.26 14.44
N LYS A 405 -1.81 -3.97 14.18
CA LYS A 405 -1.44 -2.84 15.05
C LYS A 405 -2.01 -2.93 16.47
N ALA A 406 -3.13 -3.62 16.67
CA ALA A 406 -3.66 -3.87 18.01
C ALA A 406 -2.68 -4.67 18.88
N LYS A 407 -1.94 -5.60 18.27
CA LYS A 407 -0.90 -6.36 18.98
C LYS A 407 0.28 -5.45 19.35
N ASP A 408 0.64 -4.52 18.48
CA ASP A 408 1.68 -3.53 18.74
C ASP A 408 1.28 -2.54 19.84
N PHE A 409 0.00 -2.16 19.90
CA PHE A 409 -0.54 -1.39 21.02
C PHE A 409 -0.47 -2.14 22.35
N GLU A 410 -0.85 -3.42 22.39
CA GLU A 410 -0.79 -4.22 23.62
C GLU A 410 0.65 -4.40 24.13
N ASP A 411 1.60 -4.68 23.23
CA ASP A 411 3.02 -4.74 23.57
C ASP A 411 3.57 -3.38 24.06
N PHE A 412 3.18 -2.29 23.41
CA PHE A 412 3.52 -0.93 23.82
C PHE A 412 2.98 -0.60 25.21
N LYS A 413 1.72 -0.94 25.49
CA LYS A 413 1.06 -0.75 26.79
C LYS A 413 1.79 -1.52 27.88
N LYS A 414 2.14 -2.79 27.63
CA LYS A 414 2.91 -3.60 28.57
C LYS A 414 4.24 -2.93 28.94
N VAL A 415 4.99 -2.47 27.94
CA VAL A 415 6.26 -1.77 28.17
C VAL A 415 6.04 -0.45 28.92
N ALA A 416 4.97 0.30 28.61
CA ALA A 416 4.67 1.55 29.29
C ALA A 416 4.51 1.35 30.80
N TRP A 417 3.81 0.29 31.23
CA TRP A 417 3.63 -0.03 32.64
C TRP A 417 4.93 -0.51 33.32
N LEU A 418 5.75 -1.31 32.63
CA LEU A 418 7.09 -1.68 33.12
C LEU A 418 7.98 -0.45 33.34
N VAL A 419 7.89 0.55 32.46
CA VAL A 419 8.62 1.81 32.60
C VAL A 419 8.05 2.65 33.73
N GLN A 420 6.72 2.79 33.81
CA GLN A 420 6.03 3.54 34.87
C GLN A 420 6.37 3.03 36.27
N ASN A 421 6.43 1.71 36.45
CA ASN A 421 6.72 1.07 37.73
C ASN A 421 8.23 0.94 38.02
N LYS A 422 9.09 1.51 37.16
CA LYS A 422 10.55 1.42 37.24
C LYS A 422 11.07 -0.03 37.24
N GLU A 423 10.31 -1.00 36.73
CA GLU A 423 10.72 -2.42 36.70
C GLU A 423 11.97 -2.62 35.85
N HIS A 424 12.07 -1.89 34.75
CA HIS A 424 13.24 -1.86 33.86
C HIS A 424 14.57 -1.47 34.56
N LEU A 425 14.53 -0.91 35.77
CA LEU A 425 15.73 -0.56 36.54
C LEU A 425 16.12 -1.65 37.56
N LYS A 426 15.26 -2.66 37.79
CA LYS A 426 15.43 -3.60 38.89
C LYS A 426 16.30 -4.80 38.55
N THR A 427 16.15 -5.39 37.36
CA THR A 427 16.85 -6.63 37.00
C THR A 427 17.26 -6.68 35.52
N SER A 428 18.36 -7.38 35.22
CA SER A 428 18.75 -7.68 33.83
C SER A 428 17.68 -8.49 33.09
N ALA A 429 16.93 -9.35 33.78
CA ALA A 429 15.81 -10.11 33.23
C ALA A 429 14.68 -9.20 32.71
N SER A 430 14.30 -8.17 33.48
CA SER A 430 13.28 -7.20 33.07
C SER A 430 13.69 -6.39 31.82
N LEU A 431 14.99 -6.05 31.71
CA LEU A 431 15.55 -5.40 30.52
C LEU A 431 15.48 -6.31 29.29
N MET A 432 15.83 -7.58 29.45
CA MET A 432 15.73 -8.60 28.41
C MET A 432 14.27 -8.81 27.97
N GLU A 433 13.32 -8.74 28.89
CA GLU A 433 11.89 -8.81 28.56
C GLU A 433 11.46 -7.65 27.65
N ILE A 434 11.80 -6.40 28.00
CA ILE A 434 11.45 -5.24 27.17
C ILE A 434 12.10 -5.33 25.79
N GLN A 435 13.37 -5.78 25.71
CA GLN A 435 14.05 -5.98 24.43
C GLN A 435 13.40 -7.09 23.59
N LYS A 436 12.97 -8.18 24.23
CA LYS A 436 12.23 -9.26 23.57
C LYS A 436 10.91 -8.76 23.00
N ILE A 437 10.13 -8.01 23.79
CA ILE A 437 8.87 -7.38 23.34
C ILE A 437 9.16 -6.45 22.16
N GLN A 438 10.08 -5.51 22.31
CA GLN A 438 10.43 -4.52 21.29
C GLN A 438 10.88 -5.16 19.96
N SER A 439 11.65 -6.25 20.01
CA SER A 439 12.09 -6.97 18.81
C SER A 439 10.98 -7.76 18.12
N GLY A 440 9.89 -8.08 18.84
CA GLY A 440 8.69 -8.74 18.30
C GLY A 440 7.58 -7.77 17.87
N MET A 441 7.75 -6.47 18.10
CA MET A 441 6.81 -5.43 17.67
C MET A 441 7.07 -4.99 16.24
N ASN A 442 6.04 -4.43 15.63
CA ASN A 442 6.07 -3.72 14.37
C ASN A 442 6.68 -4.54 13.22
N ARG A 443 7.81 -4.09 12.65
CA ARG A 443 8.52 -4.83 11.58
C ARG A 443 9.10 -6.16 12.05
N GLY A 444 9.33 -6.33 13.35
CA GLY A 444 9.81 -7.58 13.93
C GLY A 444 8.70 -8.61 14.15
N ARG A 445 7.43 -8.21 14.00
CA ARG A 445 6.28 -9.08 14.19
C ARG A 445 6.15 -10.08 13.05
N LYS A 446 6.33 -11.37 13.35
CA LYS A 446 6.03 -12.46 12.42
C LYS A 446 4.52 -12.61 12.28
N THR A 447 4.05 -12.63 11.03
CA THR A 447 2.63 -12.70 10.64
C THR A 447 2.19 -14.12 10.37
#